data_AF-A0A818LSC4-F1
#
_entry.id   AF-A0A818LSC4-F1
#
_cell.length_a   1.000
_cell.length_b   1.000
_cell.length_c   1.000
_cell.angle_alpha   90.00
_cell.angle_beta   90.00
_cell.angle_gamma   90.00
#
_symmetry.space_group_name_H-M   'P 1'
#
loop_
_entity.id
_entity.type
_entity.pdbx_description
1 polymer ?
#
loop_
_entity_poly.entity_id
_entity_poly.type
_entity_poly.pdbx_seq_one_letter_code
_entity_poly.pdbx_strand_id
1 'polypeptide(L)'
;AQDLSLSQDLTDPAVIKYYYEKVHLSLHQVTALEQTTRGQSSSERWHEARRMRISGTKVHSICTRKHHFQTLAKSIINNHDQDISYLRPVQHGLLNEEVCRRRYVLEKAKSEFFSHSIGFLLLMFIDGIRSTAFPCGLVVDATAPYLCCSPDALIIENDNDLISYGILECKCVYTEPGATWDDLISIRENFCLEQHANNHRLRRRHPYFYQMIALLNILDLSWIDICVLKGDDIYIERLTNDQEVWATIKKKLTTFYFTFLLPEIMKNVS
;
A
#
# COMPACT_ATOMS: atom_id res chain seq x y z
N ALA A 1 -12.58 -12.90 19.29
CA ALA A 1 -12.25 -12.34 20.61
C ALA A 1 -12.61 -10.86 20.56
N GLN A 2 -13.38 -10.35 21.53
CA GLN A 2 -13.70 -8.92 21.60
C GLN A 2 -12.40 -8.10 21.67
N ASP A 3 -12.38 -6.98 20.95
CA ASP A 3 -11.32 -5.98 20.86
C ASP A 3 -11.05 -5.31 22.23
N LEU A 4 -10.43 -6.07 23.15
CA LEU A 4 -10.16 -5.66 24.53
C LEU A 4 -9.10 -4.56 24.65
N SER A 5 -8.35 -4.26 23.57
CA SER A 5 -7.38 -3.17 23.54
C SER A 5 -8.00 -1.83 23.17
N LEU A 6 -9.03 -1.80 22.31
CA LEU A 6 -9.73 -0.57 21.91
C LEU A 6 -10.62 0.00 23.03
N SER A 7 -11.16 -0.87 23.89
CA SER A 7 -12.05 -0.48 24.98
C SER A 7 -11.38 0.32 26.08
N GLN A 8 -10.04 0.36 26.15
CA GLN A 8 -9.32 1.09 27.19
C GLN A 8 -9.08 2.57 26.83
N ASP A 9 -8.97 2.90 25.53
CA ASP A 9 -8.67 4.26 25.07
C ASP A 9 -9.92 5.07 24.70
N LEU A 10 -11.03 4.40 24.42
CA LEU A 10 -12.32 5.03 24.10
C LEU A 10 -13.22 5.04 25.33
N THR A 11 -13.43 6.21 25.93
CA THR A 11 -14.27 6.38 27.12
C THR A 11 -15.61 7.06 26.83
N ASP A 12 -15.72 7.80 25.72
CA ASP A 12 -16.95 8.49 25.33
C ASP A 12 -17.95 7.51 24.66
N PRO A 13 -19.14 7.27 25.26
CA PRO A 13 -20.15 6.36 24.70
C PRO A 13 -20.60 6.73 23.28
N ALA A 14 -20.64 8.01 22.94
CA ALA A 14 -21.03 8.46 21.60
C ALA A 14 -19.99 8.07 20.55
N VAL A 15 -18.70 8.20 20.89
CA VAL A 15 -17.58 7.80 20.02
C VAL A 15 -17.55 6.29 19.85
N ILE A 16 -17.74 5.53 20.94
CA ILE A 16 -17.81 4.06 20.91
C ILE A 16 -18.93 3.62 19.98
N LYS A 17 -20.14 4.16 20.17
CA LYS A 17 -21.30 3.83 19.34
C LYS A 17 -21.03 4.14 17.87
N TYR A 18 -20.52 5.33 17.56
CA TYR A 18 -20.21 5.72 16.19
C TYR A 18 -19.17 4.79 15.55
N TYR A 19 -18.11 4.42 16.29
CA TYR A 19 -17.09 3.50 15.82
C TYR A 19 -17.68 2.15 15.42
N TYR A 20 -18.50 1.53 16.29
CA TYR A 20 -19.10 0.23 16.00
C TYR A 20 -20.16 0.28 14.89
N GLU A 21 -20.85 1.40 14.72
CA GLU A 21 -21.88 1.56 13.69
C GLU A 21 -21.32 1.92 12.32
N LYS A 22 -20.20 2.67 12.25
CA LYS A 22 -19.71 3.28 11.00
C LYS A 22 -18.31 2.82 10.57
N VAL A 23 -17.46 2.40 11.50
CA VAL A 23 -16.05 2.07 11.23
C VAL A 23 -15.79 0.57 11.33
N HIS A 24 -16.30 -0.08 12.37
CA HIS A 24 -16.16 -1.51 12.57
C HIS A 24 -16.88 -2.27 11.45
N LEU A 25 -16.24 -3.31 10.94
CA LEU A 25 -16.80 -4.20 9.92
C LEU A 25 -16.57 -5.65 10.35
N SER A 26 -17.60 -6.47 10.18
CA SER A 26 -17.45 -7.93 10.25
C SER A 26 -16.62 -8.45 9.08
N LEU A 27 -16.04 -9.64 9.21
CA LEU A 27 -15.25 -10.27 8.15
C LEU A 27 -15.99 -10.34 6.81
N HIS A 28 -17.27 -10.69 6.84
CA HIS A 28 -18.13 -10.71 5.64
C HIS A 28 -18.25 -9.32 5.00
N GLN A 29 -18.41 -8.26 5.80
CA GLN A 29 -18.47 -6.89 5.28
C GLN A 29 -17.13 -6.44 4.70
N VAL A 30 -16.00 -6.83 5.31
CA VAL A 30 -14.66 -6.55 4.77
C VAL A 30 -14.48 -7.23 3.40
N THR A 31 -14.84 -8.51 3.28
CA THR A 31 -14.76 -9.23 2.00
C THR A 31 -15.67 -8.62 0.93
N ALA A 32 -16.91 -8.29 1.28
CA ALA A 32 -17.83 -7.65 0.35
C ALA A 32 -17.35 -6.25 -0.08
N LEU A 33 -16.74 -5.50 0.85
CA LEU A 33 -16.16 -4.19 0.54
C LEU A 33 -15.02 -4.32 -0.47
N GLU A 34 -14.08 -5.24 -0.27
CA GLU A 34 -13.00 -5.50 -1.24
C GLU A 34 -13.57 -5.79 -2.63
N GLN A 35 -14.47 -6.76 -2.73
CA GLN A 35 -15.02 -7.20 -4.02
C GLN A 35 -15.75 -6.08 -4.77
N THR A 36 -16.56 -5.29 -4.05
CA THR A 36 -17.35 -4.19 -4.64
C THR A 36 -16.52 -2.95 -4.95
N THR A 37 -15.26 -2.89 -4.50
CA THR A 37 -14.37 -1.74 -4.66
C THR A 37 -13.12 -2.04 -5.48
N ARG A 38 -13.09 -3.15 -6.23
CA ARG A 38 -11.97 -3.50 -7.14
C ARG A 38 -11.70 -2.49 -8.25
N GLY A 39 -12.66 -1.62 -8.56
CA GLY A 39 -12.45 -0.45 -9.43
C GLY A 39 -11.63 0.68 -8.78
N GLN A 40 -11.28 0.55 -7.49
CA GLN A 40 -10.49 1.50 -6.70
C GLN A 40 -10.95 2.95 -6.88
N SER A 41 -10.12 3.79 -7.52
CA SER A 41 -10.37 5.22 -7.70
C SER A 41 -11.64 5.52 -8.50
N SER A 42 -12.14 4.57 -9.31
CA SER A 42 -13.41 4.71 -10.04
C SER A 42 -14.64 4.34 -9.21
N SER A 43 -14.47 3.87 -7.98
CA SER A 43 -15.54 3.44 -7.08
C SER A 43 -15.81 4.49 -6.01
N GLU A 44 -17.00 5.08 -6.00
CA GLU A 44 -17.42 6.01 -4.94
C GLU A 44 -17.38 5.34 -3.56
N ARG A 45 -17.84 4.10 -3.47
CA ARG A 45 -17.79 3.28 -2.25
C ARG A 45 -16.37 3.09 -1.72
N TRP A 46 -15.38 2.99 -2.61
CA TRP A 46 -13.96 2.93 -2.22
C TRP A 46 -13.53 4.23 -1.53
N HIS A 47 -13.94 5.39 -2.07
CA HIS A 47 -13.65 6.68 -1.46
C HIS A 47 -14.37 6.85 -0.11
N GLU A 48 -15.66 6.54 -0.04
CA GLU A 48 -16.45 6.61 1.20
C GLU A 48 -15.83 5.78 2.33
N ALA A 49 -15.45 4.53 2.02
CA ALA A 49 -14.85 3.64 3.01
C ALA A 49 -13.46 4.13 3.46
N ARG A 50 -12.70 4.79 2.59
CA ARG A 50 -11.39 5.36 2.94
C ARG A 50 -11.49 6.62 3.78
N ARG A 51 -12.54 7.45 3.63
CA ARG A 51 -12.75 8.65 4.49
C ARG A 51 -12.81 8.32 5.97
N MET A 52 -13.23 7.10 6.30
CA MET A 52 -13.36 6.61 7.66
C MET A 52 -12.09 5.98 8.22
N ARG A 53 -11.00 5.90 7.45
CA ARG A 53 -9.85 5.02 7.76
C ARG A 53 -8.52 5.68 7.41
N ILE A 54 -7.44 5.19 8.02
CA ILE A 54 -6.07 5.55 7.65
C ILE A 54 -5.61 4.60 6.54
N SER A 55 -5.26 5.15 5.38
CA SER A 55 -4.63 4.41 4.29
C SER A 55 -3.11 4.36 4.42
N GLY A 56 -2.47 3.33 3.84
CA GLY A 56 -1.00 3.18 3.81
C GLY A 56 -0.24 4.45 3.38
N THR A 57 -0.78 5.19 2.40
CA THR A 57 -0.20 6.46 1.90
C THR A 57 -0.14 7.59 2.94
N LYS A 58 -0.90 7.51 4.04
CA LYS A 58 -0.91 8.54 5.11
C LYS A 58 0.01 8.19 6.28
N VAL A 59 0.45 6.93 6.38
CA VAL A 59 1.18 6.38 7.54
C VAL A 59 2.42 7.20 7.87
N HIS A 60 3.27 7.48 6.88
CA HIS A 60 4.47 8.29 7.09
C HIS A 60 4.18 9.65 7.73
N SER A 61 3.16 10.36 7.23
CA SER A 61 2.82 11.71 7.69
C SER A 61 2.35 11.76 9.14
N ILE A 62 1.86 10.62 9.66
CA ILE A 62 1.46 10.42 11.05
C ILE A 62 2.68 10.02 11.88
N CYS A 63 3.44 9.01 11.42
CA CYS A 63 4.55 8.44 12.19
C CYS A 63 5.74 9.38 12.40
N THR A 64 5.95 10.32 11.47
CA THR A 64 7.05 11.32 11.52
C THR A 64 6.63 12.65 12.13
N ARG A 65 5.33 12.84 12.41
CA ARG A 65 4.81 14.07 12.99
C ARG A 65 5.25 14.24 14.44
N LYS A 66 5.63 15.45 14.81
CA LYS A 66 5.99 15.81 16.19
C LYS A 66 4.92 16.66 16.90
N HIS A 67 4.25 17.54 16.16
CA HIS A 67 3.25 18.49 16.68
C HIS A 67 2.11 18.72 15.67
N HIS A 68 1.07 19.46 16.06
CA HIS A 68 -0.07 19.86 15.20
C HIS A 68 -0.88 18.70 14.61
N PHE A 69 -1.10 17.65 15.41
CA PHE A 69 -1.88 16.47 14.99
C PHE A 69 -3.32 16.80 14.60
N GLN A 70 -3.98 17.75 15.27
CA GLN A 70 -5.33 18.19 14.88
C GLN A 70 -5.37 18.79 13.47
N THR A 71 -4.36 19.59 13.12
CA THR A 71 -4.24 20.18 11.77
C THR A 71 -4.02 19.09 10.73
N LEU A 72 -3.23 18.06 11.04
CA LEU A 72 -3.06 16.90 10.17
C LEU A 72 -4.37 16.13 9.98
N ALA A 73 -5.15 15.89 11.04
CA ALA A 73 -6.43 15.21 10.96
C ALA A 73 -7.41 15.95 10.02
N LYS A 74 -7.54 17.28 10.19
CA LYS A 74 -8.32 18.14 9.28
C LYS A 74 -7.81 18.07 7.85
N SER A 75 -6.50 18.12 7.64
CA SER A 75 -5.89 18.01 6.32
C SER A 75 -6.16 16.66 5.65
N ILE A 76 -6.14 15.55 6.40
CA ILE A 76 -6.45 14.22 5.86
C ILE A 76 -7.89 14.16 5.37
N ILE A 77 -8.84 14.71 6.14
CA ILE A 77 -10.27 14.75 5.78
C ILE A 77 -10.49 15.67 4.56
N ASN A 78 -9.98 16.90 4.61
CA ASN A 78 -10.24 17.90 3.57
C ASN A 78 -9.59 17.58 2.22
N ASN A 79 -8.46 16.88 2.22
CA ASN A 79 -7.75 16.50 0.99
C ASN A 79 -8.06 15.07 0.54
N HIS A 80 -9.10 14.43 1.10
CA HIS A 80 -9.43 13.06 0.73
C HIS A 80 -9.82 12.94 -0.75
N ASP A 81 -10.69 13.84 -1.22
CA ASP A 81 -11.26 13.83 -2.58
C ASP A 81 -10.57 14.83 -3.52
N GLN A 82 -9.36 15.26 -3.17
CA GLN A 82 -8.60 16.14 -4.04
C GLN A 82 -8.20 15.39 -5.31
N ASP A 83 -8.79 15.78 -6.44
CA ASP A 83 -8.39 15.25 -7.73
C ASP A 83 -6.99 15.76 -8.10
N ILE A 84 -6.08 14.81 -8.33
CA ILE A 84 -4.71 15.05 -8.79
C ILE A 84 -4.42 14.32 -10.10
N SER A 85 -5.43 13.74 -10.74
CA SER A 85 -5.33 12.98 -11.98
C SER A 85 -4.83 13.82 -13.15
N TYR A 86 -4.90 15.14 -13.07
CA TYR A 86 -4.35 16.06 -14.06
C TYR A 86 -2.82 16.19 -14.01
N LEU A 87 -2.17 15.74 -12.93
CA LEU A 87 -0.72 15.82 -12.79
C LEU A 87 -0.04 14.78 -13.68
N ARG A 88 0.92 15.21 -14.52
CA ARG A 88 1.65 14.32 -15.44
C ARG A 88 2.25 13.08 -14.76
N PRO A 89 2.87 13.16 -13.57
CA PRO A 89 3.37 11.96 -12.89
C PRO A 89 2.28 10.95 -12.53
N VAL A 90 1.08 11.42 -12.18
CA VAL A 90 -0.07 10.55 -11.85
C VAL A 90 -0.59 9.87 -13.10
N GLN A 91 -0.79 10.62 -14.19
CA GLN A 91 -1.20 10.07 -15.49
C GLN A 91 -0.19 9.04 -16.01
N HIS A 92 1.09 9.34 -15.91
CA HIS A 92 2.17 8.43 -16.28
C HIS A 92 2.13 7.14 -15.44
N GLY A 93 1.87 7.25 -14.14
CA GLY A 93 1.61 6.13 -13.24
C GLY A 93 0.52 5.21 -13.78
N LEU A 94 -0.69 5.76 -13.94
CA LEU A 94 -1.88 5.04 -14.38
C LEU A 94 -1.69 4.34 -15.75
N LEU A 95 -1.04 5.01 -16.70
CA LEU A 95 -0.81 4.46 -18.04
C LEU A 95 0.21 3.31 -18.06
N ASN A 96 1.19 3.32 -17.16
CA ASN A 96 2.32 2.39 -17.18
C ASN A 96 2.26 1.30 -16.09
N GLU A 97 1.27 1.33 -15.21
CA GLU A 97 1.13 0.35 -14.13
C GLU A 97 1.06 -1.09 -14.65
N GLU A 98 0.28 -1.33 -15.71
CA GLU A 98 0.19 -2.65 -16.35
C GLU A 98 1.50 -3.05 -17.03
N VAL A 99 2.23 -2.08 -17.60
CA VAL A 99 3.57 -2.32 -18.16
C VAL A 99 4.53 -2.73 -17.06
N CYS A 100 4.49 -2.05 -15.92
CA CYS A 100 5.29 -2.35 -14.73
C CYS A 100 5.04 -3.79 -14.24
N ARG A 101 3.77 -4.19 -14.10
CA ARG A 101 3.40 -5.58 -13.74
C ARG A 101 3.96 -6.61 -14.73
N ARG A 102 3.79 -6.37 -16.03
CA ARG A 102 4.31 -7.28 -17.06
C ARG A 102 5.84 -7.37 -17.04
N ARG A 103 6.53 -6.24 -16.87
CA ARG A 103 7.99 -6.20 -16.76
C ARG A 103 8.48 -6.93 -15.50
N TYR A 104 7.79 -6.78 -14.37
CA TYR A 104 8.08 -7.55 -13.16
C TYR A 104 8.02 -9.06 -13.41
N VAL A 105 6.94 -9.56 -14.05
CA VAL A 105 6.79 -10.99 -14.36
C VAL A 105 7.92 -11.47 -15.28
N LEU A 106 8.29 -10.68 -16.30
CA LEU A 106 9.39 -11.00 -17.20
C LEU A 106 10.75 -11.04 -16.49
N GLU A 107 11.04 -10.09 -15.60
CA GLU A 107 12.30 -10.09 -14.84
C GLU A 107 12.39 -11.24 -13.85
N LYS A 108 11.29 -11.56 -13.14
CA LYS A 108 11.21 -12.74 -12.26
C LYS A 108 11.46 -14.02 -13.03
N ALA A 109 10.78 -14.19 -14.16
CA ALA A 109 10.99 -15.33 -15.04
C ALA A 109 12.46 -15.45 -15.46
N LYS A 110 13.13 -14.38 -15.91
CA LYS A 110 14.56 -14.39 -16.27
C LYS A 110 15.47 -14.80 -15.10
N SER A 111 15.20 -14.30 -13.90
CA SER A 111 16.00 -14.59 -12.71
C SER A 111 15.90 -16.06 -12.30
N GLU A 112 14.76 -16.70 -12.55
CA GLU A 112 14.54 -18.12 -12.31
C GLU A 112 14.99 -18.99 -13.50
N PHE A 113 14.99 -18.46 -14.74
CA PHE A 113 15.32 -19.18 -15.99
C PHE A 113 16.82 -19.34 -16.31
N PHE A 114 17.75 -18.76 -15.53
CA PHE A 114 19.18 -19.04 -15.70
C PHE A 114 19.61 -20.43 -15.18
N SER A 115 18.68 -21.39 -15.18
CA SER A 115 18.92 -22.80 -15.43
C SER A 115 18.01 -23.28 -16.59
N HIS A 116 18.62 -23.47 -17.76
CA HIS A 116 18.12 -24.15 -18.97
C HIS A 116 17.12 -23.43 -19.90
N SER A 117 17.69 -22.79 -20.93
CA SER A 117 17.29 -22.86 -22.35
C SER A 117 15.93 -22.27 -22.76
N ILE A 118 16.01 -20.97 -23.04
CA ILE A 118 15.10 -20.07 -23.77
C ILE A 118 14.43 -20.74 -25.00
N GLY A 119 13.12 -20.56 -25.18
CA GLY A 119 12.58 -20.50 -26.56
C GLY A 119 11.10 -20.81 -26.79
N PHE A 120 10.45 -21.70 -26.02
CA PHE A 120 9.13 -22.23 -26.42
C PHE A 120 7.99 -22.00 -25.41
N LEU A 121 8.30 -21.57 -24.18
CA LEU A 121 7.35 -21.46 -23.06
C LEU A 121 6.74 -20.05 -22.86
N LEU A 122 7.03 -19.08 -23.73
CA LEU A 122 6.38 -17.75 -23.68
C LEU A 122 4.86 -17.83 -23.97
N LEU A 123 4.38 -18.98 -24.47
CA LEU A 123 3.00 -19.22 -24.92
C LEU A 123 2.16 -20.14 -24.02
N MET A 124 2.71 -20.67 -22.92
CA MET A 124 1.92 -21.35 -21.89
C MET A 124 1.84 -20.48 -20.64
N PHE A 125 0.72 -19.77 -20.53
CA PHE A 125 0.06 -19.45 -19.29
C PHE A 125 0.57 -20.20 -18.02
N ILE A 126 1.04 -19.44 -17.02
CA ILE A 126 0.45 -19.44 -15.67
C ILE A 126 0.75 -20.62 -14.69
N ASP A 127 1.32 -21.76 -15.06
CA ASP A 127 1.28 -22.93 -14.13
C ASP A 127 2.39 -23.08 -13.06
N GLY A 128 3.39 -22.21 -13.01
CA GLY A 128 4.40 -22.20 -11.92
C GLY A 128 4.35 -20.95 -11.05
N ILE A 129 4.21 -19.79 -11.69
CA ILE A 129 3.82 -18.53 -11.06
C ILE A 129 2.43 -18.23 -11.61
N ARG A 130 1.40 -18.51 -10.83
CA ARG A 130 0.11 -17.86 -11.05
C ARG A 130 0.27 -16.39 -10.67
N SER A 131 0.98 -15.61 -11.49
CA SER A 131 0.96 -14.15 -11.43
C SER A 131 -0.36 -13.67 -12.04
N THR A 132 -1.46 -14.21 -11.55
CA THR A 132 -2.76 -13.59 -11.68
C THR A 132 -2.71 -12.38 -10.77
N ALA A 133 -2.27 -11.24 -11.33
CA ALA A 133 -2.48 -9.95 -10.71
C ALA A 133 -3.99 -9.73 -10.64
N PHE A 134 -4.61 -10.17 -9.55
CA PHE A 134 -6.01 -9.90 -9.30
C PHE A 134 -6.12 -8.44 -8.89
N PRO A 135 -7.00 -7.64 -9.53
CA PRO A 135 -7.28 -6.30 -9.04
C PRO A 135 -7.81 -6.42 -7.62
N CYS A 136 -7.18 -5.72 -6.69
CA CYS A 136 -7.60 -5.67 -5.29
C CYS A 136 -8.40 -4.40 -5.04
N GLY A 137 -9.55 -4.55 -4.38
CA GLY A 137 -10.32 -3.42 -3.88
C GLY A 137 -9.71 -2.82 -2.61
N LEU A 138 -10.56 -2.18 -1.80
CA LEU A 138 -10.18 -1.74 -0.47
C LEU A 138 -10.21 -2.91 0.49
N VAL A 139 -9.05 -3.21 1.08
CA VAL A 139 -8.92 -4.16 2.19
C VAL A 139 -8.86 -3.39 3.50
N VAL A 140 -9.58 -3.87 4.50
CA VAL A 140 -9.64 -3.31 5.85
C VAL A 140 -9.07 -4.33 6.83
N ASP A 141 -8.19 -3.90 7.73
CA ASP A 141 -7.64 -4.77 8.78
C ASP A 141 -8.79 -5.20 9.70
N ALA A 142 -9.10 -6.49 9.75
CA ALA A 142 -10.20 -7.03 10.55
C ALA A 142 -9.98 -6.85 12.06
N THR A 143 -8.73 -6.73 12.51
CA THR A 143 -8.32 -6.49 13.91
C THR A 143 -8.13 -5.00 14.22
N ALA A 144 -8.04 -4.16 13.20
CA ALA A 144 -7.96 -2.72 13.33
C ALA A 144 -8.75 -2.03 12.20
N PRO A 145 -10.10 -2.06 12.24
CA PRO A 145 -10.95 -1.58 11.14
C PRO A 145 -10.78 -0.13 10.72
N TYR A 146 -10.05 0.66 11.51
CA TYR A 146 -9.61 2.02 11.20
C TYR A 146 -8.41 2.08 10.23
N LEU A 147 -7.83 0.95 9.85
CA LEU A 147 -6.73 0.83 8.88
C LEU A 147 -7.23 0.18 7.58
N CYS A 148 -6.71 0.67 6.45
CA CYS A 148 -7.02 0.10 5.14
C CYS A 148 -5.87 0.20 4.14
N CYS A 149 -5.90 -0.65 3.11
CA CYS A 149 -4.98 -0.60 1.98
C CYS A 149 -5.67 -1.06 0.68
N SER A 150 -5.01 -0.81 -0.45
CA SER A 150 -5.36 -1.34 -1.76
C SER A 150 -4.03 -1.61 -2.48
N PRO A 151 -3.52 -2.86 -2.46
CA PRO A 151 -2.29 -3.20 -3.17
C PRO A 151 -2.54 -3.22 -4.69
N ASP A 152 -1.49 -3.02 -5.49
CA ASP A 152 -1.62 -3.05 -6.96
C ASP A 152 -1.85 -4.47 -7.50
N ALA A 153 -1.26 -5.48 -6.87
CA ALA A 153 -1.51 -6.89 -7.21
C ALA A 153 -1.17 -7.85 -6.06
N LEU A 154 -1.94 -8.94 -5.96
CA LEU A 154 -1.55 -10.13 -5.20
C LEU A 154 -0.61 -11.00 -6.05
N ILE A 155 0.43 -11.56 -5.42
CA ILE A 155 1.35 -12.51 -6.03
C ILE A 155 1.25 -13.85 -5.33
N ILE A 156 1.25 -14.92 -6.11
CA ILE A 156 1.31 -16.30 -5.65
C ILE A 156 2.58 -16.91 -6.22
N GLU A 157 3.52 -17.27 -5.35
CA GLU A 157 4.75 -17.99 -5.71
C GLU A 157 4.62 -19.45 -5.29
N ASN A 158 5.02 -20.37 -6.17
CA ASN A 158 5.14 -21.79 -5.85
C ASN A 158 6.61 -22.19 -5.97
N ASP A 159 7.21 -22.56 -4.84
CA ASP A 159 8.58 -23.06 -4.77
C ASP A 159 8.56 -24.47 -4.17
N ASN A 160 8.93 -25.49 -4.94
CA ASN A 160 8.97 -26.88 -4.50
C ASN A 160 7.68 -27.35 -3.78
N ASP A 161 6.51 -27.08 -4.39
CA ASP A 161 5.17 -27.37 -3.86
C ASP A 161 4.77 -26.54 -2.62
N LEU A 162 5.58 -25.57 -2.20
CA LEU A 162 5.22 -24.59 -1.18
C LEU A 162 4.66 -23.33 -1.83
N ILE A 163 3.37 -23.08 -1.57
CA ILE A 163 2.68 -21.87 -2.02
C ILE A 163 2.91 -20.76 -0.99
N SER A 164 3.47 -19.63 -1.44
CA SER A 164 3.55 -18.40 -0.66
C SER A 164 2.74 -17.29 -1.32
N TYR A 165 2.15 -16.43 -0.47
CA TYR A 165 1.36 -15.28 -0.88
C TYR A 165 2.11 -14.01 -0.52
N GLY A 166 2.21 -13.11 -1.48
CA GLY A 166 2.76 -11.77 -1.31
C GLY A 166 2.00 -10.76 -2.13
N ILE A 167 2.54 -9.55 -2.18
CA ILE A 167 1.96 -8.45 -2.95
C ILE A 167 3.03 -7.79 -3.81
N LEU A 168 2.60 -7.22 -4.92
CA LEU A 168 3.41 -6.37 -5.79
C LEU A 168 2.85 -4.95 -5.70
N GLU A 169 3.74 -4.00 -5.43
CA GLU A 169 3.44 -2.57 -5.54
C GLU A 169 4.30 -1.93 -6.64
N CYS A 170 3.63 -1.32 -7.61
CA CYS A 170 4.21 -0.71 -8.78
C CYS A 170 4.37 0.79 -8.61
N LYS A 171 5.53 1.32 -9.00
CA LYS A 171 5.78 2.76 -9.05
C LYS A 171 6.43 3.15 -10.36
N CYS A 172 5.63 3.74 -11.26
CA CYS A 172 6.13 4.23 -12.54
C CYS A 172 6.60 5.68 -12.40
N VAL A 173 7.90 5.90 -12.55
CA VAL A 173 8.55 7.19 -12.36
C VAL A 173 8.53 7.99 -13.66
N TYR A 174 7.72 9.06 -13.67
CA TYR A 174 7.79 10.06 -14.74
C TYR A 174 9.14 10.77 -14.72
N THR A 175 9.89 10.71 -15.81
CA THR A 175 11.22 11.34 -15.96
C THR A 175 11.53 11.62 -17.44
N GLU A 176 12.53 12.47 -17.66
CA GLU A 176 13.13 12.66 -18.98
C GLU A 176 13.85 11.37 -19.44
N PRO A 177 13.87 11.09 -20.77
CA PRO A 177 14.59 9.95 -21.33
C PRO A 177 16.07 9.92 -20.94
N GLY A 178 16.59 8.73 -20.62
CA GLY A 178 18.00 8.52 -20.33
C GLY A 178 18.46 8.89 -18.91
N ALA A 179 17.60 9.51 -18.08
CA ALA A 179 17.94 9.78 -16.67
C ALA A 179 18.26 8.48 -15.94
N THR A 180 19.40 8.37 -15.25
CA THR A 180 19.80 7.19 -14.46
C THR A 180 19.14 7.18 -13.07
N TRP A 181 19.25 6.07 -12.33
CA TRP A 181 18.81 6.07 -10.93
C TRP A 181 19.59 7.06 -10.08
N ASP A 182 20.91 7.18 -10.31
CA ASP A 182 21.79 8.09 -9.57
C ASP A 182 21.47 9.56 -9.85
N ASP A 183 21.10 9.91 -11.09
CA ASP A 183 20.61 11.24 -11.44
C ASP A 183 19.33 11.57 -10.66
N LEU A 184 18.38 10.62 -10.62
CA LEU A 184 17.12 10.80 -9.90
C LEU A 184 17.32 10.93 -8.39
N ILE A 185 18.19 10.11 -7.81
CA ILE A 185 18.54 10.15 -6.39
C ILE A 185 19.17 11.51 -6.03
N SER A 186 20.02 12.04 -6.92
CA SER A 186 20.75 13.28 -6.68
C SER A 186 19.89 14.53 -6.92
N ILE A 187 19.00 14.53 -7.90
CA ILE A 187 18.21 15.71 -8.30
C ILE A 187 16.88 15.80 -7.56
N ARG A 188 16.24 14.67 -7.21
CA ARG A 188 14.92 14.66 -6.55
C ARG A 188 15.08 14.43 -5.05
N GLU A 189 14.93 15.49 -4.27
CA GLU A 189 15.03 15.48 -2.80
C GLU A 189 14.24 14.34 -2.12
N ASN A 190 13.03 14.08 -2.64
CA ASN A 190 12.12 13.05 -2.15
C ASN A 190 11.97 11.86 -3.12
N PHE A 191 13.07 11.44 -3.75
CA PHE A 191 13.06 10.17 -4.48
C PHE A 191 12.95 8.97 -3.53
N CYS A 192 12.28 7.91 -3.99
CA CYS A 192 12.01 6.74 -3.15
C CYS A 192 13.21 5.81 -3.01
N LEU A 193 14.15 5.83 -3.95
CA LEU A 193 15.38 5.03 -3.86
C LEU A 193 16.51 5.87 -3.24
N GLU A 194 17.48 5.19 -2.64
CA GLU A 194 18.74 5.75 -2.16
C GLU A 194 19.90 4.81 -2.51
N GLN A 195 21.10 5.38 -2.60
CA GLN A 195 22.33 4.59 -2.67
C GLN A 195 22.55 3.90 -1.31
N HIS A 196 22.83 2.61 -1.34
CA HIS A 196 23.20 1.84 -0.16
C HIS A 196 24.30 0.83 -0.49
N ALA A 197 25.49 1.07 0.06
CA ALA A 197 26.70 0.39 -0.38
C ALA A 197 26.88 0.53 -1.91
N ASN A 198 27.00 -0.58 -2.63
CA ASN A 198 27.22 -0.58 -4.07
C ASN A 198 25.94 -0.75 -4.90
N ASN A 199 24.75 -0.74 -4.27
CA ASN A 199 23.47 -0.95 -4.93
C ASN A 199 22.43 0.13 -4.53
N HIS A 200 21.28 0.12 -5.18
CA HIS A 200 20.12 0.92 -4.80
C HIS A 200 19.20 0.16 -3.84
N ARG A 201 18.53 0.89 -2.94
CA ARG A 201 17.44 0.38 -2.11
C ARG A 201 16.32 1.38 -1.93
N LEU A 202 15.15 0.90 -1.51
CA LEU A 202 14.07 1.74 -1.04
C LEU A 202 14.49 2.45 0.26
N ARG A 203 14.45 3.78 0.21
CA ARG A 203 14.82 4.68 1.30
C ARG A 203 13.93 4.44 2.52
N ARG A 204 14.53 3.96 3.62
CA ARG A 204 13.80 3.51 4.82
C ARG A 204 13.05 4.63 5.57
N ARG A 205 13.37 5.90 5.29
CA ARG A 205 12.66 7.07 5.82
C ARG A 205 11.65 7.70 4.86
N HIS A 206 11.51 7.14 3.64
CA HIS A 206 10.64 7.72 2.62
C HIS A 206 9.17 7.30 2.85
N PRO A 207 8.18 8.14 2.50
CA PRO A 207 6.75 7.81 2.64
C PRO A 207 6.34 6.46 2.07
N TYR A 208 6.93 6.10 0.93
CA TYR A 208 6.66 4.83 0.25
C TYR A 208 7.08 3.61 1.08
N PHE A 209 8.17 3.67 1.86
CA PHE A 209 8.55 2.57 2.76
C PHE A 209 7.48 2.31 3.83
N TYR A 210 6.98 3.36 4.47
CA TYR A 210 5.90 3.24 5.45
C TYR A 210 4.60 2.70 4.83
N GLN A 211 4.32 3.05 3.58
CA GLN A 211 3.21 2.45 2.83
C GLN A 211 3.42 0.94 2.68
N MET A 212 4.63 0.47 2.31
CA MET A 212 4.91 -0.97 2.15
C MET A 212 4.71 -1.74 3.45
N ILE A 213 5.23 -1.21 4.57
CA ILE A 213 5.05 -1.82 5.89
C ILE A 213 3.57 -1.91 6.27
N ALA A 214 2.78 -0.88 5.96
CA ALA A 214 1.35 -0.88 6.22
C ALA A 214 0.60 -1.89 5.34
N LEU A 215 0.91 -1.96 4.04
CA LEU A 215 0.30 -2.93 3.13
C LEU A 215 0.54 -4.37 3.59
N LEU A 216 1.81 -4.72 3.87
CA LEU A 216 2.20 -6.04 4.39
C LEU A 216 1.38 -6.45 5.61
N ASN A 217 1.25 -5.54 6.58
CA ASN A 217 0.66 -5.89 7.87
C ASN A 217 -0.87 -5.78 7.90
N ILE A 218 -1.49 -4.93 7.08
CA ILE A 218 -2.95 -4.89 6.95
C ILE A 218 -3.47 -6.16 6.26
N LEU A 219 -2.69 -6.70 5.32
CA LEU A 219 -3.01 -7.93 4.59
C LEU A 219 -2.52 -9.21 5.29
N ASP A 220 -1.75 -9.08 6.37
CA ASP A 220 -1.09 -10.19 7.08
C ASP A 220 -0.27 -11.10 6.15
N LEU A 221 0.58 -10.47 5.31
CA LEU A 221 1.45 -11.15 4.37
C LEU A 221 2.91 -11.12 4.83
N SER A 222 3.68 -12.12 4.37
CA SER A 222 5.08 -12.29 4.77
C SER A 222 6.04 -11.43 3.95
N TRP A 223 5.68 -11.08 2.70
CA TRP A 223 6.54 -10.31 1.81
C TRP A 223 5.78 -9.47 0.78
N ILE A 224 6.47 -8.40 0.32
CA ILE A 224 6.03 -7.47 -0.71
C ILE A 224 7.20 -7.24 -1.66
N ASP A 225 6.94 -7.30 -2.96
CA ASP A 225 7.87 -6.84 -3.98
C ASP A 225 7.49 -5.43 -4.41
N ILE A 226 8.47 -4.54 -4.32
CA ILE A 226 8.37 -3.18 -4.83
C ILE A 226 8.97 -3.17 -6.21
N CYS A 227 8.20 -2.76 -7.21
CA CYS A 227 8.67 -2.63 -8.58
C CYS A 227 8.65 -1.16 -9.02
N VAL A 228 9.83 -0.54 -9.13
CA VAL A 228 9.97 0.84 -9.61
C VAL A 228 10.38 0.81 -11.08
N LEU A 229 9.50 1.29 -11.96
CA LEU A 229 9.73 1.35 -13.40
C LEU A 229 10.07 2.79 -13.81
N LYS A 230 11.08 2.95 -14.67
CA LYS A 230 11.49 4.24 -15.22
C LYS A 230 12.00 4.04 -16.65
N GLY A 231 11.20 4.45 -17.64
CA GLY A 231 11.49 4.10 -19.04
C GLY A 231 11.56 2.58 -19.20
N ASP A 232 12.68 2.08 -19.73
CA ASP A 232 12.95 0.64 -19.87
C ASP A 232 13.64 0.00 -18.66
N ASP A 233 14.09 0.82 -17.70
CA ASP A 233 14.77 0.37 -16.48
C ASP A 233 13.76 -0.02 -15.41
N ILE A 234 14.08 -1.10 -14.71
CA ILE A 234 13.25 -1.67 -13.65
C ILE A 234 14.11 -1.95 -12.42
N TYR A 235 13.60 -1.55 -11.26
CA TYR A 235 14.18 -1.84 -9.96
C TYR A 235 13.20 -2.69 -9.16
N ILE A 236 13.64 -3.83 -8.64
CA ILE A 236 12.82 -4.74 -7.83
C ILE A 236 13.52 -4.95 -6.48
N GLU A 237 12.79 -4.73 -5.39
CA GLU A 237 13.21 -5.07 -4.03
C GLU A 237 12.11 -5.83 -3.31
N ARG A 238 12.47 -6.97 -2.70
CA ARG A 238 11.60 -7.68 -1.76
C ARG A 238 11.80 -7.13 -0.36
N LEU A 239 10.71 -6.75 0.31
CA LEU A 239 10.68 -6.54 1.75
C LEU A 239 9.93 -7.67 2.43
N THR A 240 10.43 -8.06 3.59
CA THR A 240 9.77 -9.03 4.47
C THR A 240 9.15 -8.32 5.67
N ASN A 241 8.19 -9.00 6.28
CA ASN A 241 7.47 -8.46 7.42
C ASN A 241 8.37 -8.33 8.67
N ASP A 242 8.53 -7.10 9.16
CA ASP A 242 9.18 -6.76 10.42
C ASP A 242 8.11 -6.33 11.44
N GLN A 243 7.77 -7.26 12.34
CA GLN A 243 6.72 -7.07 13.33
C GLN A 243 7.07 -6.03 14.40
N GLU A 244 8.35 -5.80 14.69
CA GLU A 244 8.77 -4.80 15.67
C GLU A 244 8.59 -3.39 15.12
N VAL A 245 8.98 -3.19 13.85
CA VAL A 245 8.73 -1.94 13.12
C VAL A 245 7.23 -1.69 13.02
N TRP A 246 6.45 -2.71 12.68
CA TRP A 246 5.00 -2.57 12.59
C TRP A 246 4.35 -2.24 13.93
N ALA A 247 4.73 -2.90 15.02
CA ALA A 247 4.17 -2.62 16.35
C ALA A 247 4.38 -1.14 16.74
N THR A 248 5.55 -0.58 16.43
CA THR A 248 5.87 0.82 16.67
C THR A 248 5.01 1.76 15.81
N ILE A 249 4.81 1.42 14.53
CA ILE A 249 3.96 2.18 13.61
C ILE A 249 2.49 2.10 14.05
N LYS A 250 1.95 0.90 14.26
CA LYS A 250 0.55 0.64 14.62
C LYS A 250 0.18 1.41 15.87
N LYS A 251 1.02 1.43 16.92
CA LYS A 251 0.79 2.24 18.13
C LYS A 251 0.56 3.72 17.83
N LYS A 252 1.40 4.33 16.98
CA LYS A 252 1.25 5.74 16.57
C LYS A 252 -0.03 5.96 15.76
N LEU A 253 -0.38 5.03 14.87
CA LEU A 253 -1.61 5.10 14.08
C LEU A 253 -2.85 5.00 14.96
N THR A 254 -2.87 4.06 15.91
CA THR A 254 -3.95 3.90 16.90
C THR A 254 -4.17 5.19 17.68
N THR A 255 -3.12 5.73 18.32
CA THR A 255 -3.22 6.98 19.07
C THR A 255 -3.71 8.12 18.18
N PHE A 256 -3.14 8.28 16.98
CA PHE A 256 -3.57 9.34 16.07
C PHE A 256 -5.05 9.22 15.67
N TYR A 257 -5.49 8.00 15.35
CA TYR A 257 -6.85 7.75 14.91
C TYR A 257 -7.87 8.12 15.99
N PHE A 258 -7.74 7.54 17.19
CA PHE A 258 -8.74 7.71 18.25
C PHE A 258 -8.66 9.08 18.92
N THR A 259 -7.48 9.70 19.01
CA THR A 259 -7.34 11.01 19.64
C THR A 259 -7.69 12.18 18.71
N PHE A 260 -7.41 12.08 17.40
CA PHE A 260 -7.53 13.23 16.49
C PHE A 260 -8.43 12.98 15.28
N LEU A 261 -8.25 11.86 14.57
CA LEU A 261 -8.93 11.65 13.29
C LEU A 261 -10.42 11.30 13.47
N LEU A 262 -10.74 10.30 14.30
CA LEU A 262 -12.11 9.87 14.53
C LEU A 262 -13.00 10.99 15.09
N PRO A 263 -12.59 11.77 16.11
CA PRO A 263 -13.38 12.90 16.57
C PRO A 263 -13.60 13.96 15.48
N GLU A 264 -12.65 14.16 14.58
CA GLU A 264 -12.80 15.11 13.48
C GLU A 264 -13.72 14.57 12.38
N ILE A 265 -13.65 13.28 12.06
CA ILE A 265 -14.59 12.61 11.15
C ILE A 265 -16.03 12.77 11.65
N MET A 266 -16.26 12.52 12.95
CA MET A 266 -17.59 12.62 13.55
C MET A 266 -18.21 14.02 13.40
N LYS A 267 -17.41 15.09 13.45
CA LYS A 267 -17.87 16.48 13.26
C LYS A 267 -18.21 16.83 11.81
N ASN A 268 -17.62 16.14 10.84
CA ASN A 268 -17.81 16.44 9.41
C ASN A 268 -18.92 15.57 8.78
N VAL A 269 -19.44 14.58 9.51
CA VAL A 269 -20.53 13.69 9.07
C VAL A 269 -21.86 14.02 9.78
N SER A 270 -21.84 14.82 10.85
CA SER A 270 -23.01 15.39 11.53
C SER A 270 -23.50 16.66 10.88
#